data_AF-A0A944DIG4-F1
#
_entry.id   AF-A0A944DIG4-F1
#
_cell.length_a   1.000
_cell.length_b   1.000
_cell.length_c   1.000
_cell.angle_alpha   90.00
_cell.angle_beta   90.00
_cell.angle_gamma   90.00
#
_symmetry.space_group_name_H-M   'P 1'
#
loop_
_entity.id
_entity.type
_entity.pdbx_description
1 polymer ?
#
loop_
_entity_poly.entity_id
_entity_poly.type
_entity_poly.pdbx_seq_one_letter_code
_entity_poly.pdbx_strand_id
1 'polypeptide(L)'
;MLAGYFALSPRMADHDTPPRLSPRLFDPVVGGGLGLYGGVFGPGMGSFSAAAFAGLRGFNMRKATACTKPLVLVANVTSMLIFVAGGHVLWALALAMAVAQFAGARLGSNLVIARGAALVRPVIIAATVAIAVRLLLR
;
A
#
# COMPACT_ATOMS: atom_id res chain seq x y z
N MET A 1 -5.31 -15.53 3.88
CA MET A 1 -5.14 -14.94 5.23
C MET A 1 -5.89 -13.61 5.41
N LEU A 2 -5.68 -12.56 4.60
CA LEU A 2 -6.44 -11.29 4.74
C LEU A 2 -7.96 -11.47 4.64
N ALA A 3 -8.45 -12.28 3.70
CA ALA A 3 -9.88 -12.55 3.54
C ALA A 3 -10.50 -13.24 4.78
N GLY A 4 -9.72 -14.07 5.48
CA GLY A 4 -10.16 -14.71 6.72
C GLY A 4 -10.22 -13.74 7.90
N TYR A 5 -9.27 -12.80 7.98
CA TYR A 5 -9.29 -11.75 9.01
C TYR A 5 -10.45 -10.76 8.81
N PHE A 6 -10.73 -10.38 7.55
CA PHE A 6 -11.82 -9.46 7.22
C PHE A 6 -13.22 -10.07 7.39
N ALA A 7 -13.37 -11.39 7.25
CA ALA A 7 -14.66 -12.07 7.44
C ALA A 7 -15.03 -12.27 8.92
N LEU A 8 -14.06 -12.23 9.83
CA LEU A 8 -14.24 -12.54 11.26
C LEU A 8 -14.29 -11.31 12.19
N SER A 9 -14.08 -10.09 11.68
CA SER A 9 -14.23 -8.86 12.47
C SER A 9 -15.54 -8.13 12.12
N PRO A 10 -16.67 -8.52 12.73
CA PRO A 10 -17.86 -7.70 12.68
C PRO A 10 -17.60 -6.42 13.48
N ARG A 11 -18.07 -5.29 12.91
CA ARG A 11 -18.06 -3.92 13.45
C ARG A 11 -16.86 -3.07 13.05
N MET A 12 -17.09 -2.33 11.98
CA MET A 12 -16.60 -0.96 11.81
C MET A 12 -16.97 -0.14 13.05
N ALA A 13 -16.08 -0.11 14.03
CA ALA A 13 -16.17 0.86 15.09
C ALA A 13 -15.52 2.15 14.58
N ASP A 14 -16.34 3.16 14.32
CA ASP A 14 -15.88 4.52 14.00
C ASP A 14 -15.23 5.22 15.22
N HIS A 15 -14.83 4.45 16.22
CA HIS A 15 -14.31 4.88 17.52
C HIS A 15 -12.86 4.41 17.67
N ASP A 16 -11.96 5.34 18.00
CA ASP A 16 -10.57 5.02 18.30
C ASP A 16 -10.52 4.07 19.53
N THR A 17 -9.83 2.93 19.38
CA THR A 17 -9.64 1.96 20.47
C THR A 17 -8.38 2.35 21.24
N PRO A 18 -8.29 2.14 22.57
CA PRO A 18 -7.07 2.44 23.32
C PRO A 18 -5.85 1.74 22.68
N PRO A 19 -4.73 2.47 22.48
CA PRO A 19 -3.55 1.93 21.83
C PRO A 19 -2.98 0.76 22.64
N ARG A 20 -2.74 -0.37 21.98
CA ARG A 20 -2.20 -1.59 22.63
C ARG A 20 -0.69 -1.52 22.85
N LEU A 21 0.00 -0.64 22.13
CA LEU A 21 1.45 -0.43 22.22
C LEU A 21 1.78 1.04 22.42
N SER A 22 2.66 1.31 23.40
CA SER A 22 3.22 2.64 23.64
C SER A 22 3.98 3.14 22.39
N PRO A 23 3.90 4.43 22.04
CA PRO A 23 4.53 4.98 20.85
C PRO A 23 6.03 4.64 20.74
N ARG A 24 6.72 4.64 21.89
CA ARG A 24 8.16 4.38 22.02
C ARG A 24 8.59 2.97 21.62
N LEU A 25 7.69 1.98 21.72
CA LEU A 25 7.97 0.60 21.28
C LEU A 25 7.49 0.36 19.84
N PHE A 26 6.38 0.98 19.45
CA PHE A 26 5.78 0.78 18.14
C PHE A 26 6.67 1.33 17.01
N ASP A 27 7.20 2.55 17.16
CA ASP A 27 7.95 3.20 16.08
C ASP A 27 9.22 2.43 15.66
N PRO A 28 10.12 2.00 16.57
CA PRO A 28 11.33 1.26 16.17
C PRO A 28 11.02 -0.16 15.71
N VAL A 29 10.11 -0.88 16.39
CA VAL A 29 9.85 -2.31 16.11
C VAL A 29 9.00 -2.48 14.86
N VAL A 30 7.86 -1.78 14.82
CA VAL A 30 6.89 -1.92 13.74
C VAL A 30 7.30 -1.07 12.53
N GLY A 31 7.79 0.15 12.76
CA GLY A 31 8.34 0.99 11.69
C GLY A 31 9.59 0.38 11.06
N GLY A 32 10.52 -0.12 11.87
CA GLY A 32 11.71 -0.83 11.37
C GLY A 32 11.36 -2.13 10.64
N GLY A 33 10.50 -2.96 11.23
CA GLY A 33 10.06 -4.22 10.61
C GLY A 33 9.30 -4.02 9.29
N LEU A 34 8.41 -3.03 9.23
CA LEU A 34 7.70 -2.66 7.99
C LEU A 34 8.65 -2.05 6.96
N GLY A 35 9.66 -1.29 7.38
CA GLY A 35 10.69 -0.76 6.49
C GLY A 35 11.51 -1.87 5.84
N LEU A 36 11.96 -2.86 6.62
CA LEU A 36 12.65 -4.04 6.11
C LEU A 36 11.76 -4.87 5.17
N TYR A 37 10.52 -5.16 5.59
CA TYR A 37 9.56 -5.87 4.76
C TYR A 37 9.27 -5.13 3.45
N GLY A 38 9.08 -3.82 3.54
CA GLY A 38 8.79 -2.95 2.41
C GLY A 38 9.95 -2.85 1.42
N GLY A 39 11.20 -2.86 1.91
CA GLY A 39 12.40 -2.84 1.07
C GLY A 39 12.68 -4.17 0.37
N VAL A 40 12.41 -5.31 1.01
CA VAL A 40 12.69 -6.64 0.45
C VAL A 40 11.57 -7.14 -0.47
N PHE A 41 10.33 -7.07 0.00
CA PHE A 41 9.19 -7.60 -0.74
C PHE A 41 8.61 -6.53 -1.66
N GLY A 42 8.14 -5.41 -1.10
CA GLY A 42 7.47 -4.35 -1.86
C GLY A 42 5.93 -4.46 -1.93
N PRO A 43 5.31 -5.55 -2.45
CA PRO A 43 3.86 -5.63 -2.56
C PRO A 43 3.24 -5.89 -1.18
N GLY A 44 2.13 -5.20 -0.92
CA GLY A 44 1.40 -5.33 0.34
C GLY A 44 1.90 -4.46 1.48
N MET A 45 3.03 -3.73 1.35
CA MET A 45 3.57 -2.83 2.39
C MET A 45 2.47 -1.90 2.94
N GLY A 46 1.70 -1.25 2.06
CA GLY A 46 0.61 -0.36 2.49
C GLY A 46 -0.53 -1.10 3.24
N SER A 47 -0.92 -2.30 2.82
CA SER A 47 -1.95 -3.06 3.53
C SER A 47 -1.46 -3.53 4.91
N PHE A 48 -0.20 -3.96 5.01
CA PHE A 48 0.40 -4.38 6.28
C PHE A 48 0.63 -3.20 7.22
N SER A 49 1.10 -2.05 6.71
CA SER A 49 1.22 -0.82 7.51
C SER A 49 -0.14 -0.36 8.04
N ALA A 50 -1.18 -0.32 7.20
CA ALA A 50 -2.52 0.07 7.63
C ALA A 50 -3.10 -0.90 8.67
N ALA A 51 -2.92 -2.21 8.48
CA ALA A 51 -3.32 -3.22 9.45
C ALA A 51 -2.54 -3.08 10.78
N ALA A 52 -1.25 -2.77 10.74
CA ALA A 52 -0.44 -2.53 11.93
C ALA A 52 -0.90 -1.28 12.70
N PHE A 53 -1.18 -0.17 12.00
CA PHE A 53 -1.74 1.03 12.64
C PHE A 53 -3.15 0.80 13.21
N ALA A 54 -4.01 0.06 12.51
CA ALA A 54 -5.35 -0.26 13.00
C ALA A 54 -5.30 -1.19 14.22
N GLY A 55 -4.51 -2.27 14.16
CA GLY A 55 -4.49 -3.31 15.20
C GLY A 55 -3.64 -3.00 16.43
N LEU A 56 -2.50 -2.32 16.28
CA LEU A 56 -1.56 -2.08 17.38
C LEU A 56 -1.69 -0.69 17.98
N ARG A 57 -2.00 0.32 17.16
CA ARG A 57 -2.24 1.72 17.60
C ARG A 57 -3.71 2.02 17.87
N GLY A 58 -4.63 1.10 17.55
CA GLY A 58 -6.07 1.26 17.79
C GLY A 58 -6.70 2.35 16.91
N PHE A 59 -6.01 2.77 15.84
CA PHE A 59 -6.50 3.81 14.95
C PHE A 59 -7.68 3.31 14.13
N ASN A 60 -8.73 4.14 14.03
CA ASN A 60 -9.80 3.88 13.09
C ASN A 60 -9.23 3.76 11.65
N MET A 61 -9.86 2.95 10.79
CA MET A 61 -9.32 2.56 9.48
C MET A 61 -8.97 3.77 8.59
N ARG A 62 -9.74 4.87 8.73
CA ARG A 62 -9.44 6.16 8.09
C ARG A 62 -8.09 6.73 8.53
N LYS A 63 -7.84 6.78 9.84
CA LYS A 63 -6.61 7.32 10.43
C LYS A 63 -5.40 6.41 10.16
N ALA A 64 -5.59 5.10 10.22
CA ALA A 64 -4.58 4.11 9.85
C ALA A 64 -4.14 4.25 8.39
N THR A 65 -5.10 4.40 7.47
CA THR A 65 -4.81 4.61 6.04
C THR A 65 -4.15 5.97 5.79
N ALA A 66 -4.59 7.01 6.51
CA ALA A 66 -4.01 8.36 6.40
C ALA A 66 -2.53 8.38 6.83
N CYS A 67 -2.16 7.69 7.92
CA CYS A 67 -0.76 7.58 8.35
C CYS A 67 0.08 6.66 7.44
N THR A 68 -0.53 5.65 6.83
CA THR A 68 0.17 4.69 5.97
C THR A 68 0.63 5.28 4.65
N LYS A 69 -0.22 6.08 3.99
CA LYS A 69 0.11 6.69 2.69
C LYS A 69 1.44 7.46 2.66
N PRO A 70 1.70 8.42 3.58
CA PRO A 70 2.97 9.14 3.60
C PRO A 70 4.14 8.23 3.98
N LEU A 71 3.94 7.20 4.83
CA LEU A 71 4.99 6.23 5.16
C LEU A 71 5.45 5.45 3.92
N VAL A 72 4.51 4.99 3.10
CA VAL A 72 4.81 4.29 1.84
C VAL A 72 5.50 5.23 0.84
N LEU A 73 5.08 6.50 0.79
CA LEU A 73 5.72 7.50 -0.06
C LEU A 73 7.19 7.72 0.35
N VAL A 74 7.44 7.93 1.64
CA VAL A 74 8.80 8.10 2.17
C VAL A 74 9.63 6.87 1.89
N ALA A 75 9.11 5.67 2.14
CA ALA A 75 9.84 4.42 1.86
C ALA A 75 10.24 4.31 0.38
N ASN A 76 9.31 4.58 -0.55
CA ASN A 76 9.60 4.56 -1.98
C ASN A 76 10.62 5.63 -2.40
N VAL A 77 10.54 6.84 -1.84
CA VAL A 77 11.50 7.93 -2.11
C VAL A 77 12.87 7.59 -1.55
N THR A 78 12.95 7.04 -0.34
CA THR A 78 14.20 6.58 0.25
C THR A 78 14.82 5.47 -0.60
N SER A 79 14.05 4.48 -1.04
CA SER A 79 14.53 3.47 -1.98
C SER A 79 15.05 4.09 -3.27
N MET A 80 14.32 5.05 -3.86
CA MET A 80 14.76 5.77 -5.07
C MET A 80 16.12 6.46 -4.84
N LEU A 81 16.28 7.19 -3.73
CA LEU A 81 17.53 7.88 -3.40
C LEU A 81 18.69 6.91 -3.18
N ILE A 82 18.46 5.79 -2.50
CA ILE A 82 19.47 4.74 -2.28
C ILE A 82 19.90 4.12 -3.60
N PHE A 83 18.96 3.79 -4.49
CA PHE A 83 19.30 3.24 -5.82
C PHE A 83 20.09 4.24 -6.65
N VAL A 84 19.70 5.52 -6.65
CA VAL A 84 20.43 6.61 -7.31
C VAL A 84 21.85 6.75 -6.77
N ALA A 85 22.02 6.75 -5.44
CA ALA A 85 23.33 6.84 -4.80
C ALA A 85 24.20 5.58 -5.05
N GLY A 86 23.57 4.40 -5.17
CA GLY A 86 24.26 3.14 -5.45
C GLY A 86 24.67 2.95 -6.91
N GLY A 87 24.37 3.88 -7.82
CA GLY A 87 24.75 3.80 -9.24
C GLY A 87 24.03 2.70 -10.06
N HIS A 88 23.20 1.88 -9.42
CA HIS A 88 22.42 0.80 -10.04
C HIS A 88 21.07 1.30 -10.58
N VAL A 89 21.05 2.46 -11.25
CA VAL A 89 19.84 3.00 -11.88
C VAL A 89 19.95 2.89 -13.39
N LEU A 90 19.10 2.04 -13.98
CA LEU A 90 18.83 2.10 -15.41
C LEU A 90 17.98 3.35 -15.70
N TRP A 91 18.64 4.46 -15.98
CA TRP A 91 17.99 5.76 -16.20
C TRP A 91 16.88 5.73 -17.26
N ALA A 92 17.08 4.98 -18.34
CA ALA A 92 16.06 4.78 -19.37
C ALA A 92 14.80 4.10 -18.80
N LEU A 93 14.97 3.07 -17.98
CA LEU A 93 13.85 2.36 -17.34
C LEU A 93 13.21 3.24 -16.27
N ALA A 94 14.01 3.95 -15.46
CA ALA A 94 13.53 4.84 -14.42
C ALA A 94 12.65 5.97 -15.00
N LEU A 95 13.09 6.60 -16.10
CA LEU A 95 12.33 7.64 -16.79
C LEU A 95 11.05 7.07 -17.42
N ALA A 96 11.14 5.92 -18.09
CA ALA A 96 9.97 5.26 -18.67
C ALA A 96 8.93 4.91 -17.60
N MET A 97 9.36 4.37 -16.46
CA MET A 97 8.50 4.10 -15.32
C MET A 97 7.90 5.38 -14.74
N ALA A 98 8.66 6.46 -14.58
CA ALA A 98 8.15 7.73 -14.09
C ALA A 98 7.04 8.30 -14.99
N VAL A 99 7.25 8.31 -16.30
CA VAL A 99 6.26 8.77 -17.28
C VAL A 99 5.02 7.88 -17.28
N ALA A 100 5.20 6.55 -17.29
CA ALA A 100 4.09 5.61 -17.26
C ALA A 100 3.26 5.71 -15.97
N GLN A 101 3.91 5.86 -14.81
CA GLN A 101 3.24 6.07 -13.52
C GLN A 101 2.47 7.40 -13.49
N PHE A 102 3.06 8.48 -14.01
CA PHE A 102 2.39 9.78 -14.09
C PHE A 102 1.17 9.75 -15.02
N ALA A 103 1.34 9.19 -16.22
CA ALA A 103 0.25 9.04 -17.18
C ALA A 103 -0.88 8.14 -16.62
N GLY A 104 -0.52 7.01 -16.02
CA GLY A 104 -1.46 6.09 -15.37
C GLY A 104 -2.22 6.74 -14.21
N ALA A 105 -1.52 7.50 -13.35
CA ALA A 105 -2.15 8.23 -12.25
C ALA A 105 -3.13 9.30 -12.75
N ARG A 106 -2.76 10.04 -13.82
CA ARG A 106 -3.61 11.08 -14.43
C ARG A 106 -4.85 10.48 -15.10
N LEU A 107 -4.67 9.43 -15.89
CA LEU A 107 -5.78 8.74 -16.57
C LEU A 107 -6.70 8.05 -15.57
N GLY A 108 -6.13 7.36 -14.58
CA GLY A 108 -6.87 6.68 -13.53
C GLY A 108 -7.69 7.65 -12.69
N SER A 109 -7.10 8.76 -12.20
CA SER A 109 -7.83 9.75 -11.42
C SER A 109 -8.94 10.42 -12.23
N ASN A 110 -8.66 10.82 -13.47
CA ASN A 110 -9.67 11.39 -14.36
C ASN A 110 -10.81 10.42 -14.64
N LEU A 111 -10.53 9.13 -14.86
CA LEU A 111 -11.55 8.12 -15.12
C LEU A 111 -12.46 7.89 -13.89
N VAL A 112 -11.87 7.88 -12.69
CA VAL A 112 -12.61 7.76 -11.42
C VAL A 112 -13.49 8.98 -11.17
N ILE A 113 -13.00 10.19 -11.44
CA ILE A 113 -13.75 11.43 -11.28
C ILE A 113 -14.86 11.52 -12.33
N ALA A 114 -14.59 11.16 -13.58
CA ALA A 114 -15.53 11.32 -14.69
C ALA A 114 -16.64 10.25 -14.73
N ARG A 115 -16.34 9.00 -14.36
CA ARG A 115 -17.30 7.88 -14.48
C ARG A 115 -17.63 7.20 -13.13
N GLY A 116 -17.13 7.76 -12.04
CA GLY A 116 -17.41 7.29 -10.67
C GLY A 116 -16.72 5.97 -10.31
N ALA A 117 -16.81 5.60 -9.03
CA ALA A 117 -16.24 4.36 -8.49
C ALA A 117 -16.84 3.08 -9.11
N ALA A 118 -17.95 3.18 -9.84
CA ALA A 118 -18.60 2.07 -10.53
C ALA A 118 -17.70 1.42 -11.60
N LEU A 119 -16.76 2.17 -12.19
CA LEU A 119 -15.82 1.66 -13.18
C LEU A 119 -14.56 1.03 -12.57
N VAL A 120 -14.21 1.40 -11.34
CA VAL A 120 -13.06 0.85 -10.62
C VAL A 120 -13.27 -0.64 -10.32
N ARG A 121 -14.47 -0.99 -9.88
CA ARG A 121 -14.83 -2.36 -9.49
C ARG A 121 -14.66 -3.40 -10.61
N PRO A 122 -15.24 -3.24 -11.82
CA PRO A 122 -15.09 -4.23 -12.89
C PRO A 122 -13.65 -4.31 -13.40
N VAL A 123 -12.92 -3.19 -13.46
CA VAL A 123 -11.50 -3.19 -13.88
C VAL A 123 -10.63 -4.00 -12.92
N ILE A 124 -10.81 -3.85 -11.61
CA ILE A 124 -10.08 -4.64 -10.60
C ILE A 124 -10.42 -6.14 -10.71
N ILE A 125 -11.70 -6.48 -10.87
CA ILE A 125 -12.14 -7.87 -11.01
C ILE A 125 -11.52 -8.48 -12.28
N ALA A 126 -11.62 -7.80 -13.42
CA ALA A 126 -11.05 -8.26 -14.68
C ALA A 126 -9.53 -8.47 -14.59
N ALA A 127 -8.79 -7.53 -13.97
CA ALA A 127 -7.35 -7.65 -13.77
C ALA A 127 -7.00 -8.86 -12.88
N THR A 128 -7.78 -9.09 -11.82
CA THR A 128 -7.57 -10.20 -10.89
C THR A 128 -7.80 -11.55 -11.58
N VAL A 129 -8.89 -11.66 -12.36
CA VAL A 129 -9.18 -12.86 -13.16
C VAL A 129 -8.09 -13.10 -14.21
N ALA A 130 -7.64 -12.05 -14.91
CA ALA A 130 -6.58 -12.16 -15.90
C ALA A 130 -5.26 -12.67 -15.31
N ILE A 131 -4.87 -12.17 -14.14
CA ILE A 131 -3.67 -12.63 -13.42
C ILE A 131 -3.85 -14.09 -12.97
N ALA A 132 -5.01 -14.45 -12.42
CA ALA A 132 -5.30 -15.81 -11.97
C ALA A 132 -5.23 -16.82 -13.13
N VAL A 133 -5.82 -16.48 -14.28
CA VAL A 133 -5.75 -17.29 -15.51
C VAL A 133 -4.30 -17.42 -16.00
N ARG A 134 -3.55 -16.33 -16.02
CA ARG A 134 -2.15 -16.34 -16.45
C ARG A 134 -1.25 -17.20 -15.54
N LEU A 135 -1.57 -17.27 -14.25
CA LEU A 135 -0.86 -18.11 -13.27
C LEU A 135 -1.25 -19.59 -13.40
N LEU A 136 -2.47 -19.89 -13.87
CA LEU A 136 -2.95 -21.26 -14.08
C LEU A 136 -2.46 -21.86 -15.42
N LEU A 137 -2.19 -21.00 -16.40
CA LEU A 137 -1.68 -21.38 -17.73
C LEU A 137 -0.14 -21.35 -17.84
N ARG A 138 0.57 -21.03 -16.75
CA ARG A 138 2.03 -21.07 -16.64
C ARG A 138 2.44 -22.02 -15.54
#